data_AF-A0A1H9Y0H3-F1
#
_entry.id   AF-A0A1H9Y0H3-F1
#
_cell.length_a   1.000
_cell.length_b   1.000
_cell.length_c   1.000
_cell.angle_alpha   90.00
_cell.angle_beta   90.00
_cell.angle_gamma   90.00
#
_symmetry.space_group_name_H-M   'P 1'
#
loop_
_entity.id
_entity.type
_entity.pdbx_description
1 polymer ?
#
loop_
_entity_poly.entity_id
_entity_poly.type
_entity_poly.pdbx_seq_one_letter_code
_entity_poly.pdbx_strand_id
1 'polypeptide(L)'
;MLNFLILFIVVVNLIAAIVAYYIKEKYTYVTDHQYPPFTNTHKWGNRILTLLIIFSVVGAFVFSYTEVYLFIAIALLMIQHGFSAFMKYKYEREDKEYLINFVWMISSFVILVGFLFFTLPIKTIDDVTQINPDEIERLEMVMDVWDGEEIHYHRGTIEDKQTIDTILSELSKVEFRNNLFDFEKQDGSYDLTIRNSDYYFIRIYEDYLTIDFEDYKVVGENNLYRMLEESDIDWENLD
;
A
#
# COMPACT_ATOMS: atom_id res chain seq x y z
N MET A 1 -0.96 13.74 5.02
CA MET A 1 -1.68 12.60 4.43
C MET A 1 -2.83 12.12 5.32
N LEU A 2 -2.57 11.73 6.58
CA LEU A 2 -3.59 11.24 7.52
C LEU A 2 -4.81 12.16 7.69
N ASN A 3 -4.59 13.48 7.83
CA ASN A 3 -5.69 14.45 7.97
C ASN A 3 -6.65 14.46 6.75
N PHE A 4 -6.11 14.29 5.54
CA PHE A 4 -6.93 14.23 4.31
C PHE A 4 -7.71 12.92 4.23
N LEU A 5 -7.10 11.80 4.63
CA LEU A 5 -7.78 10.50 4.72
C LEU A 5 -8.93 10.52 5.72
N ILE A 6 -8.72 11.09 6.91
CA ILE A 6 -9.77 11.22 7.94
C ILE A 6 -10.92 12.09 7.41
N LEU A 7 -10.61 13.24 6.81
CA LEU A 7 -11.62 14.12 6.21
C LEU A 7 -12.42 13.40 5.13
N PHE A 8 -11.74 12.66 4.25
CA PHE A 8 -12.37 11.85 3.20
C PHE A 8 -13.35 10.82 3.79
N ILE A 9 -12.93 10.06 4.81
CA ILE A 9 -13.78 9.07 5.50
C ILE A 9 -15.01 9.74 6.10
N VAL A 10 -14.86 10.90 6.76
CA VAL A 10 -15.96 11.65 7.36
C VAL A 10 -16.97 12.10 6.30
N VAL A 11 -16.48 12.66 5.19
CA VAL A 11 -17.33 13.14 4.09
C VAL A 11 -18.11 11.99 3.45
N VAL A 12 -17.45 10.86 3.15
CA VAL A 12 -18.11 9.69 2.55
C VAL A 12 -19.20 9.14 3.47
N ASN A 13 -18.93 9.02 4.77
CA ASN A 13 -19.94 8.57 5.74
C ASN A 13 -21.09 9.57 5.90
N LEU A 14 -20.82 10.88 5.85
CA LEU A 14 -21.87 11.90 5.90
C LEU A 14 -22.81 11.79 4.69
N ILE A 15 -22.25 11.63 3.49
CA ILE A 15 -23.04 11.41 2.26
C ILE A 15 -23.86 10.12 2.39
N ALA A 16 -23.25 9.03 2.83
CA ALA A 16 -23.94 7.76 3.04
C ALA A 16 -25.09 7.88 4.06
N ALA A 17 -24.88 8.62 5.15
CA ALA A 17 -25.91 8.88 6.15
C ALA A 17 -27.08 9.70 5.59
N ILE A 18 -26.81 10.73 4.78
CA ILE A 18 -27.85 11.52 4.10
C ILE A 18 -28.64 10.63 3.13
N VAL A 19 -27.97 9.81 2.31
CA VAL A 19 -28.64 8.89 1.39
C VAL A 19 -29.48 7.85 2.15
N ALA A 20 -28.94 7.27 3.22
CA ALA A 20 -29.65 6.32 4.07
C ALA A 20 -30.88 6.97 4.73
N TYR A 21 -30.78 8.23 5.18
CA TYR A 21 -31.90 9.00 5.70
C TYR A 21 -33.00 9.19 4.65
N TYR A 22 -32.63 9.61 3.43
CA TYR A 22 -33.59 9.76 2.32
C TYR A 22 -34.28 8.45 1.94
N ILE A 23 -33.54 7.34 1.93
CA ILE A 23 -34.11 6.00 1.70
C ILE A 23 -35.11 5.68 2.83
N LYS A 24 -34.72 5.96 4.09
CA LYS A 24 -35.57 5.77 5.28
C LYS A 24 -36.88 6.54 5.21
N GLU A 25 -36.85 7.76 4.72
CA GLU A 25 -38.04 8.59 4.56
C GLU A 25 -38.93 8.12 3.40
N LYS A 26 -38.32 7.71 2.28
CA LYS A 26 -39.02 7.31 1.06
C LYS A 26 -39.77 5.99 1.19
N TYR A 27 -39.18 5.02 1.88
CA TYR A 27 -39.79 3.72 2.10
C TYR A 27 -40.26 3.69 3.55
N THR A 28 -41.57 3.63 3.78
CA THR A 28 -42.15 3.63 5.13
C THR A 28 -41.71 2.35 5.86
N TYR A 29 -40.57 2.40 6.53
CA TYR A 29 -40.04 1.28 7.30
C TYR A 29 -40.95 1.03 8.50
N VAL A 30 -41.52 -0.18 8.60
CA VAL A 30 -42.27 -0.60 9.78
C VAL A 30 -41.26 -0.83 10.90
N THR A 31 -41.03 0.19 11.73
CA THR A 31 -40.01 0.22 12.79
C THR A 31 -40.29 -0.68 13.99
N ASP A 32 -41.30 -1.56 13.93
CA ASP A 32 -41.86 -2.19 15.14
C ASP A 32 -41.08 -3.41 15.65
N HIS A 33 -39.95 -3.78 15.04
CA HIS A 33 -39.14 -4.90 15.50
C HIS A 33 -37.68 -4.50 15.68
N GLN A 34 -37.21 -4.52 16.94
CA GLN A 34 -35.79 -4.67 17.24
C GLN A 34 -35.29 -5.96 16.60
N TYR A 35 -34.47 -5.82 15.56
CA TYR A 35 -33.89 -6.88 14.74
C TYR A 35 -33.55 -8.20 15.46
N PRO A 36 -34.40 -9.24 15.38
CA PRO A 36 -33.91 -10.58 15.59
C PRO A 36 -33.15 -11.03 14.34
N PRO A 37 -32.00 -11.71 14.46
CA PRO A 37 -31.37 -12.35 13.31
C PRO A 37 -32.34 -13.38 12.69
N PHE A 38 -32.61 -13.23 11.39
CA PHE A 38 -33.59 -14.04 10.64
C PHE A 38 -33.25 -15.54 10.60
N THR A 39 -31.97 -15.86 10.65
CA THR A 39 -31.46 -17.23 10.69
C THR A 39 -30.28 -17.30 11.65
N ASN A 40 -30.04 -18.50 12.21
CA ASN A 40 -28.82 -18.77 12.98
C ASN A 40 -27.56 -18.43 12.17
N THR A 41 -27.59 -18.63 10.84
CA THR A 41 -26.50 -18.27 9.93
C THR A 41 -26.25 -16.76 9.89
N HIS A 42 -27.30 -15.92 9.82
CA HIS A 42 -27.15 -14.46 9.88
C HIS A 42 -26.51 -14.02 11.21
N LYS A 43 -26.98 -14.59 12.33
CA LYS A 43 -26.46 -14.32 13.67
C LYS A 43 -24.97 -14.66 13.80
N TRP A 44 -24.60 -15.88 13.42
CA TRP A 44 -23.23 -16.36 13.53
C TRP A 44 -22.31 -15.65 12.55
N GLY A 45 -22.74 -15.42 11.31
CA GLY A 45 -21.98 -14.67 10.30
C GLY A 45 -21.61 -13.27 10.79
N ASN A 46 -22.60 -12.48 11.25
CA ASN A 46 -22.32 -11.14 11.78
C ASN A 46 -21.43 -11.18 13.02
N ARG A 47 -21.60 -12.17 13.90
CA ARG A 47 -20.77 -12.30 15.11
C ARG A 47 -19.32 -12.61 14.78
N ILE A 48 -19.07 -13.52 13.85
CA ILE A 48 -17.73 -13.87 13.38
C ILE A 48 -17.08 -12.65 12.71
N LEU A 49 -17.78 -11.98 11.79
CA LEU A 49 -17.26 -10.78 11.12
C LEU A 49 -16.95 -9.65 12.12
N THR A 50 -17.83 -9.41 13.08
CA THR A 50 -17.60 -8.41 14.14
C THR A 50 -16.36 -8.75 14.97
N LEU A 51 -16.18 -10.02 15.35
CA LEU A 51 -14.99 -10.46 16.07
C LEU A 51 -13.71 -10.25 15.24
N LEU A 52 -13.74 -10.60 13.95
CA LEU A 52 -12.60 -10.39 13.05
C LEU A 52 -12.27 -8.89 12.92
N ILE A 53 -13.27 -8.02 12.79
CA ILE A 53 -13.06 -6.56 12.76
C ILE A 53 -12.39 -6.08 14.05
N ILE A 54 -12.87 -6.53 15.21
CA ILE A 54 -12.26 -6.17 16.51
C ILE A 54 -10.81 -6.63 16.57
N PHE A 55 -10.53 -7.87 16.16
CA PHE A 55 -9.16 -8.38 16.11
C PHE A 55 -8.27 -7.58 15.16
N SER A 56 -8.78 -7.19 13.98
CA SER A 56 -8.05 -6.33 13.06
C SER A 56 -7.76 -4.96 13.65
N VAL A 57 -8.75 -4.31 14.27
CA VAL A 57 -8.55 -3.01 14.92
C VAL A 57 -7.53 -3.10 16.06
N VAL A 58 -7.63 -4.12 16.92
CA VAL A 58 -6.64 -4.35 17.98
C VAL A 58 -5.25 -4.61 17.40
N GLY A 59 -5.16 -5.42 16.34
CA GLY A 59 -3.91 -5.69 15.64
C GLY A 59 -3.24 -4.41 15.12
N ALA A 60 -4.02 -3.46 14.61
CA ALA A 60 -3.52 -2.17 14.14
C ALA A 60 -2.81 -1.34 15.22
N PHE A 61 -3.17 -1.53 16.51
CA PHE A 61 -2.53 -0.84 17.64
C PHE A 61 -1.38 -1.62 18.28
N VAL A 62 -1.30 -2.93 18.03
CA VAL A 62 -0.34 -3.82 18.69
C VAL A 62 0.87 -4.12 17.81
N PHE A 63 0.68 -4.20 16.50
CA PHE A 63 1.73 -4.58 15.54
C PHE A 63 2.16 -3.39 14.68
N SER A 64 3.37 -3.46 14.12
CA SER A 64 3.97 -2.41 13.27
C SER A 64 3.26 -2.20 11.93
N TYR A 65 2.41 -3.13 11.50
CA TYR A 65 1.70 -3.10 10.20
C TYR A 65 0.33 -2.44 10.29
N THR A 66 0.25 -1.26 10.91
CA THR A 66 -1.01 -0.56 11.22
C THR A 66 -1.91 -0.41 9.99
N GLU A 67 -1.36 -0.02 8.85
CA GLU A 67 -2.08 0.20 7.59
C GLU A 67 -2.74 -1.09 7.07
N VAL A 68 -2.03 -2.22 7.17
CA VAL A 68 -2.53 -3.54 6.73
C VAL A 68 -3.72 -3.96 7.59
N TYR A 69 -3.61 -3.83 8.90
CA TYR A 69 -4.71 -4.17 9.81
C TYR A 69 -5.92 -3.25 9.64
N LEU A 70 -5.71 -1.96 9.39
CA LEU A 70 -6.80 -1.02 9.06
C LEU A 70 -7.45 -1.36 7.72
N PHE A 71 -6.67 -1.70 6.70
CA PHE A 71 -7.18 -2.16 5.40
C PHE A 71 -8.08 -3.39 5.55
N ILE A 72 -7.63 -4.39 6.32
CA ILE A 72 -8.41 -5.60 6.59
C ILE A 72 -9.71 -5.24 7.33
N ALA A 73 -9.66 -4.35 8.33
CA ALA A 73 -10.86 -3.94 9.06
C ALA A 73 -11.91 -3.26 8.14
N ILE A 74 -11.47 -2.38 7.23
CA ILE A 74 -12.35 -1.73 6.25
C ILE A 74 -12.95 -2.76 5.28
N ALA A 75 -12.14 -3.71 4.80
CA ALA A 75 -12.61 -4.78 3.92
C ALA A 75 -13.65 -5.68 4.62
N LEU A 76 -13.43 -6.03 5.89
CA LEU A 76 -14.38 -6.81 6.69
C LEU A 76 -15.68 -6.05 6.94
N LEU A 77 -15.63 -4.73 7.16
CA LEU A 77 -16.83 -3.89 7.27
C LEU A 77 -17.65 -3.91 5.97
N MET A 78 -17.00 -3.79 4.81
CA MET A 78 -17.65 -3.91 3.51
C MET A 78 -18.33 -5.28 3.37
N ILE A 79 -17.63 -6.36 3.71
CA ILE A 79 -18.18 -7.73 3.66
C ILE A 79 -19.37 -7.87 4.61
N GLN A 80 -19.29 -7.32 5.82
CA GLN A 80 -20.37 -7.37 6.80
C GLN A 80 -21.63 -6.63 6.33
N HIS A 81 -21.47 -5.43 5.77
CA HIS A 81 -22.59 -4.69 5.21
C HIS A 81 -23.18 -5.39 3.99
N GLY A 82 -22.33 -5.94 3.11
CA GLY A 82 -22.76 -6.73 1.95
C GLY A 82 -23.50 -8.00 2.33
N PHE A 83 -22.98 -8.75 3.31
CA PHE A 83 -23.63 -9.94 3.87
C PHE A 83 -24.99 -9.58 4.47
N SER A 84 -25.06 -8.51 5.26
CA SER A 84 -26.31 -8.04 5.86
C SER A 84 -27.32 -7.56 4.81
N ALA A 85 -26.87 -6.90 3.74
CA ALA A 85 -27.71 -6.51 2.61
C ALA A 85 -28.25 -7.74 1.87
N PHE A 86 -27.38 -8.72 1.57
CA PHE A 86 -27.77 -9.96 0.89
C PHE A 86 -28.79 -10.76 1.70
N MET A 87 -28.55 -10.94 3.00
CA MET A 87 -29.47 -11.67 3.86
C MET A 87 -30.84 -10.98 3.91
N LYS A 88 -30.89 -9.66 4.10
CA LYS A 88 -32.16 -8.92 4.07
C LYS A 88 -32.86 -8.98 2.71
N TYR A 89 -32.12 -8.85 1.62
CA TYR A 89 -32.69 -8.96 0.28
C TYR A 89 -33.31 -10.34 0.04
N LYS A 90 -32.67 -11.41 0.55
CA LYS A 90 -33.12 -12.78 0.36
C LYS A 90 -34.33 -13.15 1.23
N TYR A 91 -34.37 -12.69 2.47
CA TYR A 91 -35.38 -13.12 3.45
C TYR A 91 -36.51 -12.09 3.69
N GLU A 92 -36.26 -10.79 3.47
CA GLU A 92 -37.18 -9.68 3.77
C GLU A 92 -37.13 -8.60 2.68
N ARG A 93 -37.31 -9.03 1.43
CA ARG A 93 -37.20 -8.13 0.27
C ARG A 93 -38.21 -6.99 0.30
N GLU A 94 -39.40 -7.23 0.84
CA GLU A 94 -40.52 -6.29 0.85
C GLU A 94 -40.25 -5.07 1.72
N ASP A 95 -39.53 -5.26 2.82
CA ASP A 95 -39.17 -4.18 3.76
C ASP A 95 -38.11 -3.24 3.19
N LYS A 96 -37.44 -3.62 2.09
CA LYS A 96 -36.41 -2.81 1.38
C LYS A 96 -35.26 -2.32 2.27
N GLU A 97 -35.10 -2.87 3.46
CA GLU A 97 -34.04 -2.48 4.40
C GLU A 97 -32.65 -2.87 3.94
N TYR A 98 -32.58 -3.86 3.04
CA TYR A 98 -31.34 -4.21 2.36
C TYR A 98 -30.71 -3.01 1.65
N LEU A 99 -31.51 -2.01 1.21
CA LEU A 99 -31.01 -0.80 0.57
C LEU A 99 -30.12 0.04 1.50
N ILE A 100 -30.46 0.12 2.79
CA ILE A 100 -29.66 0.86 3.77
C ILE A 100 -28.30 0.17 3.95
N ASN A 101 -28.31 -1.16 4.15
CA ASN A 101 -27.07 -1.93 4.26
C ASN A 101 -26.24 -1.87 2.96
N PHE A 102 -26.90 -1.80 1.81
CA PHE A 102 -26.22 -1.66 0.52
C PHE A 102 -25.54 -0.29 0.38
N VAL A 103 -26.16 0.79 0.86
CA VAL A 103 -25.51 2.12 0.92
C VAL A 103 -24.27 2.09 1.80
N TRP A 104 -24.35 1.46 2.98
CA TRP A 104 -23.18 1.31 3.86
C TRP A 104 -22.09 0.45 3.22
N MET A 105 -22.44 -0.61 2.50
CA MET A 105 -21.48 -1.41 1.74
C MET A 105 -20.76 -0.57 0.68
N ILE A 106 -21.50 0.25 -0.09
CA ILE A 106 -20.90 1.16 -1.08
C ILE A 106 -20.00 2.19 -0.40
N SER A 107 -20.44 2.76 0.73
CA SER A 107 -19.62 3.68 1.54
C SER A 107 -18.29 3.04 1.94
N SER A 108 -18.33 1.82 2.49
CA SER A 108 -17.12 1.07 2.85
C SER A 108 -16.23 0.75 1.65
N PHE A 109 -16.82 0.44 0.49
CA PHE A 109 -16.05 0.23 -0.74
C PHE A 109 -15.34 1.50 -1.21
N VAL A 110 -16.03 2.65 -1.21
CA VAL A 110 -15.42 3.95 -1.55
C VAL A 110 -14.31 4.31 -0.56
N ILE A 111 -14.52 4.04 0.73
CA ILE A 111 -13.49 4.21 1.76
C ILE A 111 -12.29 3.30 1.50
N LEU A 112 -12.51 2.04 1.12
CA LEU A 112 -11.43 1.09 0.80
C LEU A 112 -10.58 1.57 -0.37
N VAL A 113 -11.22 2.01 -1.46
CA VAL A 113 -10.52 2.55 -2.64
C VAL A 113 -9.76 3.83 -2.30
N GLY A 114 -10.39 4.75 -1.56
CA GLY A 114 -9.74 5.97 -1.12
C GLY A 114 -8.57 5.70 -0.16
N PHE A 115 -8.71 4.73 0.74
CA PHE A 115 -7.63 4.30 1.63
C PHE A 115 -6.40 3.88 0.82
N LEU A 116 -6.58 3.00 -0.17
CA LEU A 116 -5.48 2.58 -1.07
C LEU A 116 -4.85 3.78 -1.80
N PHE A 117 -5.66 4.71 -2.28
CA PHE A 117 -5.15 5.90 -2.97
C PHE A 117 -4.32 6.79 -2.05
N PHE A 118 -4.73 6.97 -0.79
CA PHE A 118 -4.01 7.80 0.17
C PHE A 118 -2.80 7.09 0.80
N THR A 119 -2.80 5.76 0.94
CA THR A 119 -1.69 5.03 1.59
C THR A 119 -0.64 4.52 0.61
N LEU A 120 -0.97 4.41 -0.67
CA LEU A 120 -0.05 3.98 -1.74
C LEU A 120 0.18 5.07 -2.79
N PRO A 121 0.62 6.29 -2.40
CA PRO A 121 0.96 7.31 -3.38
C PRO A 121 2.18 6.86 -4.20
N ILE A 122 2.16 7.20 -5.48
CA ILE A 122 3.37 7.15 -6.31
C ILE A 122 4.29 8.27 -5.84
N LYS A 123 5.55 7.94 -5.63
CA LYS A 123 6.65 8.82 -5.25
C LYS A 123 7.80 8.64 -6.24
N THR A 124 8.68 9.62 -6.27
CA THR A 124 9.95 9.62 -6.99
C THR A 124 11.10 9.82 -6.00
N ILE A 125 12.35 9.68 -6.45
CA ILE A 125 13.53 9.90 -5.59
C ILE A 125 13.52 11.31 -4.97
N ASP A 126 13.04 12.31 -5.72
CA ASP A 126 12.97 13.71 -5.29
C ASP A 126 11.93 13.93 -4.18
N ASP A 127 10.93 13.05 -4.06
CA ASP A 127 9.91 13.14 -3.01
C ASP A 127 10.41 12.62 -1.65
N VAL A 128 11.48 11.83 -1.64
CA VAL A 128 11.99 11.14 -0.44
C VAL A 128 13.44 11.46 -0.13
N THR A 129 14.19 12.03 -1.07
CA THR A 129 15.59 12.45 -0.91
C THR A 129 15.80 13.89 -1.38
N GLN A 130 16.92 14.49 -0.96
CA GLN A 130 17.39 15.79 -1.46
C GLN A 130 18.76 15.62 -2.13
N ILE A 131 18.83 14.75 -3.13
CA ILE A 131 20.07 14.52 -3.88
C ILE A 131 20.32 15.72 -4.78
N ASN A 132 21.49 16.35 -4.66
CA ASN A 132 21.97 17.36 -5.61
C ASN A 132 22.96 16.71 -6.60
N PRO A 133 22.57 16.42 -7.85
CA PRO A 133 23.44 15.75 -8.82
C PRO A 133 24.75 16.50 -9.09
N ASP A 134 24.74 17.84 -8.99
CA ASP A 134 25.90 18.67 -9.28
C ASP A 134 27.03 18.50 -8.25
N GLU A 135 26.70 18.08 -7.02
CA GLU A 135 27.65 17.90 -5.92
C GLU A 135 28.28 16.49 -5.89
N ILE A 136 27.79 15.57 -6.72
CA ILE A 136 28.26 14.19 -6.75
C ILE A 136 29.48 14.08 -7.68
N GLU A 137 30.65 13.91 -7.06
CA GLU A 137 31.93 13.70 -7.74
C GLU A 137 32.22 12.22 -8.04
N ARG A 138 31.68 11.31 -7.23
CA ARG A 138 31.96 9.87 -7.30
C ARG A 138 30.79 9.05 -6.77
N LEU A 139 30.46 7.97 -7.48
CA LEU A 139 29.52 6.95 -7.04
C LEU A 139 30.29 5.66 -6.71
N GLU A 140 30.04 5.10 -5.53
CA GLU A 140 30.47 3.75 -5.17
C GLU A 140 29.27 2.83 -5.30
N MET A 141 29.46 1.70 -5.98
CA MET A 141 28.41 0.71 -6.20
C MET A 141 28.87 -0.65 -5.67
N VAL A 142 28.01 -1.36 -4.97
CA VAL A 142 28.22 -2.77 -4.63
C VAL A 142 27.11 -3.58 -5.29
N MET A 143 27.49 -4.60 -6.04
CA MET A 143 26.56 -5.54 -6.65
C MET A 143 26.56 -6.84 -5.85
N ASP A 144 25.37 -7.30 -5.50
CA ASP A 144 25.13 -8.57 -4.82
C ASP A 144 24.50 -9.52 -5.85
N VAL A 145 25.19 -10.63 -6.17
CA VAL A 145 24.70 -11.65 -7.10
C VAL A 145 24.47 -12.96 -6.36
N TRP A 146 23.23 -13.44 -6.36
CA TRP A 146 22.87 -14.76 -5.84
C TRP A 146 23.09 -15.82 -6.93
N ASP A 147 23.92 -16.83 -6.70
CA ASP A 147 24.19 -17.91 -7.68
C ASP A 147 23.39 -19.21 -7.45
N GLY A 148 22.71 -19.32 -6.31
CA GLY A 148 21.94 -20.48 -5.88
C GLY A 148 22.39 -21.00 -4.52
N GLU A 149 23.66 -20.77 -4.18
CA GLU A 149 24.32 -21.31 -3.00
C GLU A 149 24.95 -20.21 -2.14
N GLU A 150 25.57 -19.20 -2.75
CA GLU A 150 26.26 -18.09 -2.09
C GLU A 150 25.93 -16.74 -2.74
N ILE A 151 26.18 -15.66 -1.97
CA ILE A 151 26.06 -14.28 -2.46
C ILE A 151 27.48 -13.78 -2.75
N HIS A 152 27.72 -13.39 -4.00
CA HIS A 152 28.97 -12.79 -4.44
C HIS A 152 28.84 -11.27 -4.43
N TYR A 153 29.83 -10.60 -3.84
CA TYR A 153 29.88 -9.15 -3.72
C TYR A 153 30.91 -8.58 -4.70
N HIS A 154 30.51 -7.61 -5.50
CA HIS A 154 31.40 -6.93 -6.44
C HIS A 154 31.32 -5.43 -6.22
N ARG A 155 32.45 -4.73 -6.19
CA ARG A 155 32.53 -3.28 -6.01
C ARG A 155 32.93 -2.59 -7.30
N GLY A 156 32.16 -1.60 -7.70
CA GLY A 156 32.47 -0.69 -8.78
C GLY A 156 32.65 0.74 -8.26
N THR A 157 33.51 1.51 -8.92
CA THR A 157 33.64 2.96 -8.69
C THR A 157 33.42 3.69 -9.99
N ILE A 158 32.52 4.68 -9.98
CA ILE A 158 32.23 5.53 -11.13
C ILE A 158 32.62 6.96 -10.79
N GLU A 159 33.57 7.51 -11.55
CA GLU A 159 34.02 8.91 -11.47
C GLU A 159 33.69 9.69 -12.76
N ASP A 160 33.22 9.00 -13.81
CA ASP A 160 32.79 9.64 -15.05
C ASP A 160 31.47 10.39 -14.86
N LYS A 161 31.52 11.73 -15.00
CA LYS A 161 30.38 12.59 -14.73
C LYS A 161 29.18 12.30 -15.63
N GLN A 162 29.41 11.95 -16.90
CA GLN A 162 28.32 11.62 -17.82
C GLN A 162 27.57 10.36 -17.38
N THR A 163 28.30 9.34 -16.93
CA THR A 163 27.73 8.09 -16.40
C THR A 163 26.99 8.36 -15.09
N ILE A 164 27.56 9.15 -14.18
CA ILE A 164 26.91 9.58 -12.94
C ILE A 164 25.59 10.29 -13.24
N ASP A 165 25.60 11.29 -14.13
CA ASP A 165 24.40 12.06 -14.49
C ASP A 165 23.33 11.19 -15.13
N THR A 166 23.74 10.19 -15.91
CA THR A 166 22.82 9.21 -16.52
C THR A 166 22.15 8.34 -15.45
N ILE A 167 22.92 7.80 -14.50
CA ILE A 167 22.39 7.02 -13.37
C ILE A 167 21.42 7.83 -12.55
N LEU A 168 21.78 9.06 -12.17
CA LEU A 168 20.94 9.92 -11.35
C LEU A 168 19.68 10.36 -12.10
N SER A 169 19.78 10.63 -13.40
CA SER A 169 18.63 10.89 -14.27
C SER A 169 17.67 9.70 -14.31
N GLU A 170 18.17 8.47 -14.50
CA GLU A 170 17.30 7.30 -14.50
C GLU A 170 16.70 7.04 -13.12
N LEU A 171 17.48 7.20 -12.05
CA LEU A 171 16.99 7.11 -10.67
C LEU A 171 15.85 8.09 -10.38
N SER A 172 15.96 9.34 -10.86
CA SER A 172 14.89 10.35 -10.69
C SER A 172 13.58 10.00 -11.39
N LYS A 173 13.64 9.17 -12.44
CA LYS A 173 12.46 8.71 -13.20
C LYS A 173 11.81 7.48 -12.59
N VAL A 174 12.47 6.81 -11.63
CA VAL A 174 11.88 5.63 -10.99
C VAL A 174 10.70 6.07 -10.15
N GLU A 175 9.52 5.64 -10.59
CA GLU A 175 8.29 5.77 -9.82
C GLU A 175 8.15 4.58 -8.88
N PHE A 176 7.87 4.84 -7.60
CA PHE A 176 7.70 3.79 -6.60
C PHE A 176 6.59 4.11 -5.61
N ARG A 177 6.14 3.09 -4.86
CA ARG A 177 5.11 3.22 -3.81
C ARG A 177 5.62 2.61 -2.52
N ASN A 178 5.12 3.11 -1.40
CA ASN A 178 5.34 2.47 -0.11
C ASN A 178 4.95 1.00 -0.20
N ASN A 179 5.80 0.13 0.34
CA ASN A 179 5.50 -1.28 0.39
C ASN A 179 4.59 -1.61 1.58
N LEU A 180 3.51 -2.36 1.35
CA LEU A 180 2.60 -2.83 2.41
C LEU A 180 2.94 -4.26 2.90
N PHE A 181 3.85 -4.96 2.22
CA PHE A 181 4.12 -6.37 2.46
C PHE A 181 5.63 -6.64 2.46
N ASP A 182 6.11 -7.43 3.42
CA ASP A 182 7.50 -7.88 3.40
C ASP A 182 7.68 -8.87 2.23
N PHE A 183 8.65 -8.63 1.36
CA PHE A 183 8.97 -9.53 0.24
C PHE A 183 10.32 -10.20 0.50
N GLU A 184 10.42 -11.46 0.11
CA GLU A 184 11.71 -12.14 0.07
C GLU A 184 12.54 -11.51 -1.07
N LYS A 185 13.60 -10.80 -0.69
CA LYS A 185 14.56 -10.20 -1.61
C LYS A 185 15.55 -11.28 -2.06
N GLN A 186 15.16 -12.10 -3.03
CA GLN A 186 16.02 -13.16 -3.57
C GLN A 186 16.77 -12.75 -4.84
N ASP A 187 16.43 -11.61 -5.43
CA ASP A 187 17.06 -11.13 -6.65
C ASP A 187 18.37 -10.40 -6.37
N GLY A 188 19.23 -10.34 -7.39
CA GLY A 188 20.45 -9.53 -7.34
C GLY A 188 20.14 -8.07 -7.07
N SER A 189 21.08 -7.34 -6.47
CA SER A 189 20.86 -5.95 -6.10
C SER A 189 22.08 -5.08 -6.28
N TYR A 190 21.85 -3.79 -6.51
CA TYR A 190 22.88 -2.78 -6.65
C TYR A 190 22.76 -1.75 -5.53
N ASP A 191 23.75 -1.72 -4.64
CA ASP A 191 23.91 -0.76 -3.56
C ASP A 191 24.65 0.46 -4.06
N LEU A 192 23.93 1.55 -4.25
CA LEU A 192 24.49 2.85 -4.58
C LEU A 192 24.80 3.63 -3.29
N THR A 193 26.06 3.99 -3.13
CA THR A 193 26.54 4.86 -2.04
C THR A 193 27.08 6.16 -2.62
N ILE A 194 26.47 7.28 -2.21
CA ILE A 194 26.85 8.63 -2.65
C ILE A 194 27.79 9.25 -1.61
N ARG A 195 29.06 9.46 -1.99
CA ARG A 195 30.08 10.05 -1.12
C ARG A 195 29.80 11.55 -0.91
N ASN A 196 30.00 12.05 0.33
CA ASN A 196 29.73 13.43 0.78
C ASN A 196 28.25 13.85 0.91
N SER A 197 27.31 12.91 0.85
CA SER A 197 25.94 13.14 1.33
C SER A 197 25.80 12.61 2.75
N ASP A 198 24.99 13.28 3.60
CA ASP A 198 24.91 12.94 5.02
C ASP A 198 24.47 11.48 5.23
N TYR A 199 23.52 10.95 4.44
CA TYR A 199 23.19 9.52 4.29
C TYR A 199 22.27 9.37 3.06
N TYR A 200 22.59 8.49 2.09
CA TYR A 200 21.59 7.87 1.19
C TYR A 200 22.12 6.49 0.74
N PHE A 201 21.72 5.45 1.47
CA PHE A 201 21.90 4.09 1.02
C PHE A 201 20.74 3.75 0.09
N ILE A 202 21.02 3.60 -1.21
CA ILE A 202 20.01 3.25 -2.20
C ILE A 202 20.32 1.87 -2.73
N ARG A 203 19.50 0.88 -2.38
CA ARG A 203 19.61 -0.47 -2.93
C ARG A 203 18.55 -0.66 -4.01
N ILE A 204 18.99 -1.08 -5.19
CA ILE A 204 18.15 -1.22 -6.38
C ILE A 204 17.99 -2.71 -6.68
N TYR A 205 16.74 -3.17 -6.69
CA TYR A 205 16.33 -4.50 -7.13
C TYR A 205 15.56 -4.39 -8.45
N GLU A 206 15.25 -5.51 -9.09
CA GLU A 206 14.42 -5.51 -10.30
C GLU A 206 13.03 -4.88 -10.03
N ASP A 207 12.35 -5.35 -8.97
CA ASP A 207 10.98 -4.93 -8.64
C ASP A 207 10.86 -3.92 -7.48
N TYR A 208 11.97 -3.62 -6.80
CA TYR A 208 11.97 -2.84 -5.56
C TYR A 208 13.16 -1.89 -5.46
N LEU A 209 13.05 -0.93 -4.55
CA LEU A 209 14.11 0.00 -4.22
C LEU A 209 14.09 0.25 -2.71
N THR A 210 15.23 0.14 -2.05
CA THR A 210 15.38 0.47 -0.62
C THR A 210 16.10 1.80 -0.52
N ILE A 211 15.54 2.75 0.23
CA ILE A 211 16.17 4.06 0.52
C ILE A 211 16.22 4.18 2.04
N ASP A 212 17.42 4.33 2.60
CA ASP A 212 17.61 4.52 4.04
C ASP A 212 16.82 3.52 4.89
N PHE A 213 16.89 2.24 4.48
CA PHE A 213 16.21 1.10 5.12
C PHE A 213 14.68 1.05 4.98
N GLU A 214 14.08 1.95 4.21
CA GLU A 214 12.67 1.86 3.82
C GLU A 214 12.52 1.19 2.45
N ASP A 215 11.61 0.23 2.35
CA ASP A 215 11.38 -0.52 1.13
C ASP A 215 10.22 0.05 0.31
N TYR A 216 10.50 0.22 -0.98
CA TYR A 216 9.57 0.75 -1.96
C TYR A 216 9.40 -0.24 -3.11
N LYS A 217 8.16 -0.39 -3.58
CA LYS A 217 7.86 -1.18 -4.77
C LYS A 217 7.91 -0.30 -6.01
N VAL A 218 8.67 -0.70 -7.02
CA VAL A 218 8.74 0.01 -8.31
C VAL A 218 7.42 -0.13 -9.05
N VAL A 219 7.01 0.95 -9.71
CA VAL A 219 5.81 1.01 -10.55
C VAL A 219 6.25 0.94 -12.01
N GLY A 220 5.99 -0.19 -12.66
CA GLY A 220 6.38 -0.42 -14.05
C GLY A 220 7.76 -1.09 -14.15
N GLU A 221 8.45 -0.88 -15.28
CA GLU A 221 9.79 -1.43 -15.50
C GLU A 221 10.84 -0.59 -14.76
N ASN A 222 11.75 -1.25 -14.02
CA ASN A 222 12.91 -0.60 -13.43
C ASN A 222 14.03 -0.43 -14.47
N ASN A 223 13.93 0.63 -15.28
CA ASN A 223 14.94 0.95 -16.29
C ASN A 223 16.33 1.16 -15.71
N LEU A 224 16.42 1.67 -14.48
CA LEU A 224 17.70 1.84 -13.79
C LEU A 224 18.34 0.49 -13.52
N TYR A 225 17.59 -0.48 -12.98
CA TYR A 225 18.10 -1.84 -12.74
C TYR A 225 18.62 -2.48 -14.04
N ARG A 226 17.81 -2.46 -15.11
CA ARG A 226 18.21 -2.99 -16.43
C ARG A 226 19.45 -2.29 -16.98
N MET A 227 19.53 -0.96 -16.84
CA MET A 227 20.70 -0.21 -17.27
C MET A 227 21.96 -0.61 -16.52
N LEU A 228 21.88 -0.84 -15.20
CA LEU A 228 23.00 -1.29 -14.38
C LEU A 228 23.43 -2.71 -14.74
N GLU A 229 22.48 -3.61 -14.96
CA GLU A 229 22.73 -4.98 -15.40
C GLU A 229 23.41 -5.06 -16.77
N GLU A 230 23.03 -4.17 -17.70
CA GLU A 230 23.62 -4.11 -19.03
C GLU A 230 24.92 -3.27 -19.08
N SER A 231 25.29 -2.60 -17.99
CA SER A 231 26.43 -1.69 -17.96
C SER A 231 27.78 -2.40 -17.90
N ASP A 232 28.76 -1.85 -18.61
CA ASP A 232 30.15 -2.33 -18.61
C ASP A 232 30.95 -1.64 -17.48
N ILE A 233 30.43 -1.70 -16.25
CA ILE A 233 31.13 -1.19 -15.07
C ILE A 233 32.30 -2.12 -14.75
N ASP A 234 33.46 -1.55 -14.45
CA ASP A 234 34.62 -2.32 -14.02
C ASP A 234 34.41 -2.78 -12.55
N TRP A 235 34.17 -4.08 -12.39
CA TRP A 235 33.81 -4.70 -11.12
C TRP A 235 35.04 -5.36 -10.47
N GLU A 236 35.34 -4.96 -9.25
CA GLU A 236 36.32 -5.62 -8.39
C GLU A 236 35.63 -6.62 -7.47
N ASN A 237 36.10 -7.87 -7.43
CA ASN A 237 35.59 -8.86 -6.48
C ASN A 237 35.91 -8.42 -5.04
N LEU A 238 34.90 -8.46 -4.17
CA LEU A 238 35.10 -8.34 -2.73
C LEU A 238 35.19 -9.76 -2.14
N ASP A 239 36.37 -10.09 -1.60
CA ASP A 239 36.61 -11.32 -0.83
C ASP A 239 35.92 -11.31 0.54
#